data_AF-M5JSK1-F1
#
_entry.id   AF-M5JSK1-F1
#
_cell.length_a   1.000
_cell.length_b   1.000
_cell.length_c   1.000
_cell.angle_alpha   90.00
_cell.angle_beta   90.00
_cell.angle_gamma   90.00
#
_symmetry.space_group_name_H-M   'P 1'
#
loop_
_entity.id
_entity.type
_entity.pdbx_description
1 polymer ?
#
loop_
_entity_poly.entity_id
_entity_poly.type
_entity_poly.pdbx_seq_one_letter_code
_entity_poly.pdbx_strand_id
1 'polypeptide(L)'
;MRIPEIQERLIEKSQRYNDPELARLASELGRRSNAGRTPVKSARITPALKQKIRDYKSRNPDASQFEIAAVFNVNQGRVSEALYGKRQ
;
A
#
# COMPACT_ATOMS: atom_id res chain seq x y z
N MET A 1 32.78 -3.42 1.24
CA MET A 1 32.22 -3.52 -0.12
C MET A 1 30.71 -3.53 -0.02
N ARG A 2 30.03 -2.66 -0.77
CA ARG A 2 28.56 -2.62 -0.85
C ARG A 2 28.09 -3.61 -1.94
N ILE A 3 26.85 -4.07 -1.83
CA ILE A 3 26.25 -4.99 -2.83
C ILE A 3 26.35 -4.45 -4.27
N PRO A 4 26.13 -3.15 -4.56
CA PRO A 4 26.34 -2.60 -5.90
C PRO A 4 27.78 -2.70 -6.41
N GLU A 5 28.77 -2.49 -5.53
CA GLU A 5 30.20 -2.59 -5.88
C GLU A 5 30.59 -4.05 -6.20
N ILE A 6 29.94 -5.03 -5.56
CA ILE A 6 30.12 -6.45 -5.84
C ILE A 6 29.48 -6.82 -7.19
N GLN A 7 28.29 -6.28 -7.47
CA GLN A 7 27.60 -6.47 -8.75
C GLN A 7 28.44 -5.96 -9.92
N GLU A 8 28.97 -4.73 -9.82
CA GLU A 8 29.83 -4.13 -10.85
C GLU A 8 31.09 -4.96 -11.08
N ARG A 9 31.76 -5.39 -10.00
CA ARG A 9 32.95 -6.23 -10.08
C ARG A 9 32.68 -7.61 -10.71
N LEU A 10 31.48 -8.17 -10.54
CA LEU A 10 31.10 -9.43 -11.20
C LEU A 10 30.84 -9.23 -12.69
N ILE A 11 30.24 -8.11 -13.10
CA ILE A 11 30.04 -7.75 -14.50
C ILE A 11 31.38 -7.55 -15.20
N GLU A 12 32.32 -6.83 -14.58
CA GLU A 12 33.68 -6.63 -15.12
C GLU A 12 34.42 -7.97 -15.30
N LYS A 13 34.31 -8.87 -14.32
CA LYS A 13 34.93 -10.20 -14.42
C LYS A 13 34.28 -11.06 -15.49
N SER A 14 32.95 -11.00 -15.63
CA SER A 14 32.23 -11.69 -16.70
C SER A 14 32.78 -11.30 -18.08
N GLN A 15 32.95 -10.00 -18.32
CA GLN A 15 33.50 -9.49 -19.59
C GLN A 15 34.97 -9.85 -19.80
N ARG A 16 35.79 -9.75 -18.75
CA ARG A 16 37.24 -10.05 -18.81
C ARG A 16 37.52 -11.52 -19.10
N TYR A 17 36.74 -12.43 -18.52
CA TYR A 17 36.94 -13.88 -18.63
C TYR A 17 35.96 -14.56 -19.60
N ASN A 18 35.11 -13.78 -20.26
CA ASN A 18 34.03 -14.27 -21.13
C ASN A 18 33.14 -15.32 -20.46
N ASP A 19 32.81 -15.08 -19.18
CA ASP A 19 32.04 -15.99 -18.35
C ASP A 19 30.61 -15.45 -18.13
N PRO A 20 29.60 -15.99 -18.84
CA PRO A 20 28.21 -15.53 -18.74
C PRO A 20 27.56 -15.87 -17.38
N GLU A 21 28.10 -16.81 -16.61
CA GLU A 21 27.56 -17.18 -15.30
C GLU A 21 27.70 -16.02 -14.31
N LEU A 22 28.84 -15.32 -14.36
CA LEU A 22 29.10 -14.15 -13.52
C LEU A 22 28.14 -12.99 -13.81
N ALA A 23 27.75 -12.78 -15.07
CA ALA A 23 26.72 -11.79 -15.44
C ALA A 23 25.35 -12.18 -14.88
N ARG A 24 25.00 -13.48 -14.92
CA ARG A 24 23.75 -14.00 -14.34
C ARG A 24 23.72 -13.75 -12.83
N LEU A 25 24.78 -14.10 -12.12
CA LEU A 25 24.89 -13.88 -10.66
C LEU A 25 24.84 -12.40 -10.29
N ALA A 26 25.45 -11.52 -11.10
CA ALA A 26 25.35 -10.08 -10.90
C ALA A 26 23.90 -9.58 -11.04
N SER A 27 23.11 -10.14 -11.95
CA SER A 27 21.70 -9.76 -12.11
C SER A 27 20.83 -10.16 -10.91
N GLU A 28 21.15 -11.27 -10.24
CA GLU A 28 20.42 -11.75 -9.06
C GLU A 28 20.70 -10.92 -7.79
N LEU A 29 21.86 -10.26 -7.73
CA LEU A 29 22.21 -9.35 -6.63
C LEU A 29 21.46 -8.00 -6.69
N GLY A 30 20.87 -7.67 -7.84
CA GLY A 30 20.10 -6.46 -8.02
C GLY A 30 18.84 -6.46 -7.15
N ARG A 31 18.50 -5.30 -6.58
CA ARG A 31 17.22 -5.15 -5.87
C ARG A 31 16.08 -5.27 -6.88
N ARG A 32 15.11 -6.15 -6.60
CA ARG A 32 13.85 -6.19 -7.37
C ARG A 32 13.20 -4.81 -7.36
N SER A 33 12.80 -4.32 -8.53
CA SER A 33 12.03 -3.08 -8.63
C SER A 33 10.77 -3.21 -7.76
N ASN A 34 10.47 -2.17 -6.99
CA ASN A 34 9.21 -2.15 -6.25
C ASN A 34 8.06 -2.22 -7.26
N ALA A 35 7.26 -3.28 -7.19
CA ALA A 35 5.93 -3.26 -7.79
C ALA A 35 5.22 -2.04 -7.20
N GLY A 36 4.70 -1.14 -8.04
CA GLY A 36 4.23 0.17 -7.63
C GLY A 36 3.18 0.15 -6.52
N ARG A 37 2.71 1.32 -6.10
CA ARG A 37 1.68 1.42 -5.06
C ARG A 37 0.41 0.67 -5.48
N THR A 38 -0.11 -0.18 -4.60
CA THR A 38 -1.41 -0.83 -4.77
C THR A 38 -2.51 0.22 -4.98
N PRO A 39 -3.44 0.01 -5.94
CA PRO A 39 -4.55 0.92 -6.15
C PRO A 39 -5.43 1.04 -4.91
N VAL A 40 -6.00 2.23 -4.70
CA VAL A 40 -6.92 2.49 -3.58
C VAL A 40 -8.23 1.75 -3.82
N LYS A 41 -8.62 0.88 -2.88
CA LYS A 41 -9.88 0.10 -2.94
C LYS A 41 -11.04 0.72 -2.17
N SER A 42 -10.75 1.56 -1.17
CA SER A 42 -11.78 2.16 -0.30
C SER A 42 -12.54 3.27 -1.01
N ALA A 43 -13.84 3.41 -0.72
CA ALA A 43 -14.63 4.54 -1.18
C ALA A 43 -14.09 5.87 -0.64
N ARG A 44 -14.14 6.91 -1.48
CA ARG A 44 -13.76 8.27 -1.08
C ARG A 44 -14.83 8.86 -0.17
N ILE A 45 -14.43 9.41 0.97
CA ILE A 45 -15.34 10.14 1.86
C ILE A 45 -15.76 11.46 1.22
N THR A 46 -17.05 11.56 0.88
CA THR A 46 -17.70 12.78 0.42
C THR A 46 -18.67 13.30 1.48
N PRO A 47 -19.08 14.59 1.44
CA PRO A 47 -20.09 15.11 2.36
C PRO A 47 -21.41 14.31 2.30
N ALA A 48 -21.84 13.91 1.10
CA ALA A 48 -23.02 13.07 0.92
C ALA A 48 -22.86 11.68 1.59
N LEU A 49 -21.68 11.06 1.48
CA LEU A 49 -21.41 9.79 2.14
C LEU A 49 -21.37 9.93 3.67
N LYS A 50 -20.84 11.04 4.20
CA LYS A 50 -20.91 11.33 5.65
C LYS A 50 -22.34 11.43 6.14
N GLN A 51 -23.22 12.07 5.37
CA GLN A 51 -24.64 12.15 5.72
C GLN A 51 -25.28 10.75 5.75
N LYS A 52 -25.03 9.93 4.73
CA LYS A 52 -25.50 8.53 4.69
C LYS A 52 -25.02 7.71 5.90
N ILE A 53 -23.76 7.88 6.32
CA ILE A 53 -23.22 7.22 7.51
C ILE A 53 -23.96 7.65 8.78
N ARG A 54 -24.26 8.95 8.93
CA ARG A 54 -25.03 9.48 10.08
C ARG A 54 -26.46 8.96 10.08
N ASP A 55 -27.12 8.97 8.92
CA ASP A 55 -28.48 8.45 8.75
C ASP A 55 -28.54 6.94 9.01
N TYR A 56 -27.50 6.20 8.63
CA TYR A 56 -27.40 4.77 8.94
C TYR A 56 -27.25 4.53 10.43
N LYS A 57 -26.39 5.31 11.12
CA LYS A 57 -26.20 5.20 12.57
C LYS A 57 -27.43 5.61 13.36
N SER A 58 -28.21 6.59 12.90
CA SER A 58 -29.46 6.98 13.56
C SER A 58 -30.54 5.90 13.43
N ARG A 59 -30.59 5.19 12.29
CA ARG A 59 -31.50 4.05 12.06
C ARG A 59 -31.02 2.76 12.73
N ASN A 60 -29.73 2.63 13.00
CA ASN A 60 -29.11 1.46 13.62
C ASN A 60 -28.22 1.90 14.81
N PRO A 61 -28.81 2.28 15.95
CA PRO A 61 -28.06 2.83 17.07
C PRO A 61 -27.00 1.87 17.63
N ASP A 62 -27.23 0.56 17.52
CA ASP A 62 -26.32 -0.46 18.04
C ASP A 62 -25.24 -0.88 17.03
N ALA A 63 -25.36 -0.45 15.76
CA ALA A 63 -24.37 -0.80 14.75
C ALA A 63 -22.98 -0.28 15.14
N SER A 64 -22.01 -1.18 15.17
CA SER A 64 -20.63 -0.86 15.45
C SER A 64 -20.02 -0.07 14.29
N GLN A 65 -18.96 0.71 14.55
CA GLN A 65 -18.26 1.43 13.48
C GLN A 65 -17.64 0.49 12.45
N PHE A 66 -17.30 -0.75 12.85
CA PHE A 66 -16.79 -1.79 11.96
C PHE A 66 -17.86 -2.25 10.97
N GLU A 67 -19.08 -2.51 11.44
CA GLU A 67 -20.21 -2.89 10.58
C GLU A 67 -20.55 -1.76 9.59
N ILE A 68 -20.58 -0.52 10.07
CA ILE A 68 -20.84 0.65 9.22
C ILE A 68 -19.74 0.80 8.16
N ALA A 69 -18.48 0.60 8.54
CA ALA A 69 -17.34 0.63 7.63
C ALA A 69 -17.47 -0.41 6.50
N ALA A 70 -17.88 -1.63 6.84
CA ALA A 70 -18.14 -2.69 5.87
C ALA A 70 -19.28 -2.34 4.91
N VAL A 71 -20.39 -1.80 5.42
CA VAL A 71 -21.56 -1.40 4.61
C VAL A 71 -21.20 -0.34 3.56
N PHE A 72 -20.39 0.66 3.94
CA PHE A 72 -20.04 1.77 3.07
C PHE A 72 -18.70 1.60 2.32
N ASN A 73 -18.02 0.47 2.49
CA ASN A 73 -16.68 0.20 1.96
C ASN A 73 -15.68 1.34 2.26
N VAL A 74 -15.65 1.77 3.53
CA VAL A 74 -14.73 2.79 4.04
C VAL A 74 -13.95 2.26 5.22
N ASN A 75 -12.83 2.90 5.57
CA ASN A 75 -12.11 2.55 6.79
C ASN A 75 -12.88 2.98 8.04
N GLN A 76 -12.81 2.19 9.11
CA GLN A 76 -13.46 2.49 10.40
C GLN A 76 -13.10 3.88 10.96
N GLY A 77 -11.85 4.30 10.85
CA GLY A 77 -11.43 5.64 11.26
C GLY A 77 -12.18 6.76 10.51
N ARG A 78 -12.57 6.52 9.25
CA ARG A 78 -13.38 7.48 8.47
C ARG A 78 -14.83 7.54 8.94
N VAL A 79 -15.37 6.43 9.44
CA VAL A 79 -16.68 6.39 10.10
C VAL A 79 -16.63 7.23 11.38
N SER A 80 -15.60 7.04 12.22
CA SER A 80 -15.41 7.86 13.42
C SER A 80 -15.31 9.35 13.09
N GLU A 81 -14.53 9.74 12.08
CA GLU A 81 -14.45 11.13 11.62
C GLU A 81 -15.79 11.66 11.10
N ALA A 82 -16.61 10.83 10.46
CA ALA A 82 -17.92 11.23 9.95
C ALA A 82 -18.94 11.48 11.09
N LEU A 83 -18.90 10.64 12.13
CA LEU A 83 -19.80 10.72 13.28
C LEU A 83 -19.42 11.82 14.27
N TYR A 84 -18.14 11.92 14.64
CA TYR A 84 -17.70 12.75 15.76
C TYR A 84 -16.78 13.92 15.36
N GLY A 85 -16.41 14.00 14.07
CA GLY A 85 -15.41 14.97 13.61
C GLY A 85 -13.99 14.56 13.96
N LYS A 86 -13.04 15.48 13.73
CA LYS A 86 -11.65 15.33 14.20
C LYS A 86 -11.51 15.96 15.58
N ARG A 87 -10.87 15.26 16.52
CA ARG A 87 -10.36 15.91 17.74
C ARG A 87 -9.25 16.89 17.33
N GLN A 88 -9.34 18.13 17.82
CA GLN A 88 -8.30 19.14 17.68
C GLN A 88 -7.13 18.83 18.61
#